data_AF-A0A1Y4LCH9-F1
#
_entry.id   AF-A0A1Y4LCH9-F1
#
_cell.length_a   1.000
_cell.length_b   1.000
_cell.length_c   1.000
_cell.angle_alpha   90.00
_cell.angle_beta   90.00
_cell.angle_gamma   90.00
#
_symmetry.space_group_name_H-M   'P 1'
#
loop_
_entity.id
_entity.type
_entity.pdbx_description
1 polymer ?
#
loop_
_entity_poly.entity_id
_entity_poly.type
_entity_poly.pdbx_seq_one_letter_code
_entity_poly.pdbx_strand_id
1 'polypeptide(L)' 'MTEKELQEHAFKELLKKVVDNGQNYTEKMKSDLKEIIDHGKSPEEICEATLAYFAMCRWQ' A
#
# COMPACT_ATOMS: atom_id res chain seq x y z
N MET A 1 3.32 21.84 0.47
CA MET A 1 3.40 20.90 1.59
C MET A 1 2.76 21.53 2.81
N THR A 2 1.44 21.36 2.91
CA THR A 2 0.67 21.60 4.13
C THR A 2 0.99 20.52 5.16
N GLU A 3 0.65 20.74 6.43
CA GLU A 3 0.81 19.73 7.48
C GLU A 3 0.07 18.43 7.13
N LYS A 4 -1.10 18.54 6.52
CA LYS A 4 -1.88 17.40 6.04
C LYS A 4 -1.16 16.61 4.95
N GLU A 5 -0.53 17.30 3.98
CA GLU A 5 0.26 16.65 2.93
C GLU A 5 1.50 15.95 3.49
N LEU A 6 2.13 16.50 4.52
CA LEU A 6 3.26 15.86 5.21
C LEU A 6 2.82 14.62 5.99
N GLN A 7 1.69 14.68 6.67
CA GLN A 7 1.11 13.54 7.39
C GLN A 7 0.72 12.40 6.42
N GLU A 8 0.09 12.74 5.30
CA GLU A 8 -0.26 11.77 4.26
C GLU A 8 1.00 11.11 3.68
N HIS A 9 2.02 11.90 3.35
CA HIS A 9 3.29 11.39 2.85
C HIS A 9 3.96 10.45 3.86
N ALA A 10 4.07 10.86 5.13
CA ALA A 10 4.67 10.03 6.18
C ALA A 10 3.90 8.72 6.39
N PHE A 11 2.57 8.77 6.32
CA PHE A 11 1.71 7.59 6.40
C PHE A 11 1.97 6.63 5.24
N LYS A 12 2.00 7.12 4.00
CA LYS A 12 2.28 6.31 2.81
C LYS A 12 3.67 5.67 2.87
N GLU A 13 4.69 6.42 3.25
CA GLU A 13 6.06 5.91 3.37
C GLU A 13 6.20 4.83 4.47
N LEU A 14 5.44 4.97 5.57
CA LEU A 14 5.39 3.93 6.60
C LEU A 14 4.78 2.63 6.05
N LEU A 15 3.67 2.72 5.31
CA LEU A 15 3.04 1.54 4.71
C LEU A 15 3.96 0.86 3.69
N LYS A 16 4.66 1.63 2.84
CA LYS A 16 5.61 1.07 1.88
C LYS A 16 6.75 0.30 2.57
N LYS A 17 7.25 0.81 3.70
CA LYS A 17 8.25 0.08 4.52
C LYS A 17 7.69 -1.22 5.09
N VAL A 18 6.42 -1.25 5.49
CA VAL A 18 5.78 -2.49 5.94
C VAL A 18 5.71 -3.51 4.79
N VAL A 19 5.35 -3.06 3.59
CA VAL A 19 5.34 -3.90 2.38
C VAL A 19 6.74 -4.43 2.04
N ASP A 20 7.77 -3.58 2.10
CA ASP A 20 9.16 -3.98 1.83
C ASP A 20 9.67 -5.07 2.76
N ASN A 21 9.30 -4.97 4.04
CA ASN A 21 9.68 -5.95 5.06
C ASN A 21 8.83 -7.22 5.03
N GLY A 22 7.81 -7.30 4.18
CA GLY A 22 6.96 -8.48 4.04
C GLY A 22 7.74 -9.65 3.44
N GLN A 23 8.09 -10.63 4.27
CA GLN A 23 8.86 -11.81 3.83
C GLN A 23 8.05 -12.76 2.92
N ASN A 24 6.72 -12.70 2.98
CA ASN A 24 5.82 -13.56 2.21
C ASN A 24 5.28 -12.90 0.94
N TYR A 25 5.78 -11.70 0.60
CA TYR A 25 5.37 -10.99 -0.59
C TYR A 25 6.41 -11.20 -1.69
N THR A 26 5.94 -11.63 -2.85
CA THR A 26 6.78 -11.64 -4.05
C THR A 26 7.13 -10.19 -4.43
N GLU A 27 8.20 -10.00 -5.19
CA GLU A 27 8.60 -8.66 -5.66
C GLU A 27 7.47 -7.99 -6.47
N LYS A 28 6.70 -8.77 -7.24
CA LYS A 28 5.51 -8.26 -7.93
C LYS A 28 4.46 -7.76 -6.93
N MET A 29 4.15 -8.55 -5.90
CA MET A 29 3.19 -8.14 -4.88
C MET A 29 3.64 -6.87 -4.15
N LYS A 30 4.93 -6.77 -3.83
CA LYS A 30 5.47 -5.54 -3.21
C LYS A 30 5.30 -4.34 -4.13
N SER A 31 5.59 -4.48 -5.43
CA SER A 31 5.40 -3.42 -6.41
C SER A 31 3.92 -3.01 -6.52
N ASP A 32 3.03 -3.98 -6.71
CA ASP A 32 1.59 -3.73 -6.85
C ASP A 32 1.00 -3.04 -5.59
N LEU A 33 1.38 -3.50 -4.39
CA LEU A 33 0.93 -2.92 -3.12
C LEU A 33 1.46 -1.49 -2.90
N LYS A 34 2.70 -1.21 -3.30
CA LYS A 34 3.24 0.15 -3.26
C LYS A 34 2.49 1.08 -4.21
N GLU A 35 2.13 0.59 -5.39
CA GLU A 35 1.31 1.34 -6.34
C GLU A 35 -0.07 1.67 -5.77
N ILE A 36 -0.71 0.73 -5.08
CA ILE A 36 -1.98 0.97 -4.37
C ILE A 36 -1.82 2.07 -3.31
N ILE A 37 -0.74 2.02 -2.51
CA ILE A 37 -0.46 3.02 -1.46
C ILE A 37 -0.23 4.41 -2.08
N ASP A 38 0.51 4.49 -3.20
CA ASP A 38 0.80 5.77 -3.85
C ASP A 38 -0.46 6.45 -4.40
N HIS A 39 -1.36 5.68 -5.01
CA HIS A 39 -2.57 6.19 -5.65
C HIS A 39 -3.74 6.44 -4.69
N GLY A 40 -3.78 5.78 -3.53
CA GLY A 40 -4.88 5.95 -2.57
C GLY A 40 -4.90 7.33 -1.94
N LYS A 41 -6.10 7.92 -1.78
CA LYS A 41 -6.28 9.29 -1.27
C LYS A 41 -6.70 9.33 0.19
N SER A 42 -7.13 8.20 0.73
CA SER A 42 -7.43 8.03 2.14
C SER A 42 -6.98 6.66 2.65
N PRO A 43 -6.83 6.50 3.97
CA PRO A 43 -6.55 5.20 4.57
C PRO A 43 -7.59 4.13 4.20
N GLU A 44 -8.87 4.50 4.12
CA GLU A 44 -9.97 3.61 3.75
C GLU A 44 -9.84 3.12 2.31
N GLU A 45 -9.56 4.02 1.35
CA GLU A 45 -9.34 3.64 -0.05
C GLU A 45 -8.14 2.69 -0.20
N ILE A 46 -7.03 2.97 0.50
CA ILE A 46 -5.83 2.12 0.49
C ILE A 46 -6.17 0.74 1.06
N CYS A 47 -6.94 0.68 2.14
CA CYS A 47 -7.36 -0.56 2.77
C CYS A 47 -8.25 -1.39 1.82
N GLU A 48 -9.30 -0.79 1.25
CA GLU A 48 -10.21 -1.45 0.32
C GLU A 48 -9.48 -2.00 -0.91
N ALA A 49 -8.63 -1.18 -1.53
CA ALA A 49 -7.85 -1.61 -2.70
C ALA A 49 -6.87 -2.74 -2.36
N THR A 50 -6.23 -2.69 -1.18
CA THR A 50 -5.34 -3.75 -0.71
C THR A 50 -6.10 -5.05 -0.46
N LEU A 51 -7.28 -4.99 0.17
CA LEU A 51 -8.13 -6.16 0.39
C LEU A 51 -8.62 -6.76 -0.92
N ALA A 52 -9.05 -5.91 -1.86
CA ALA A 52 -9.46 -6.33 -3.20
C ALA A 52 -8.30 -6.99 -3.97
N TYR A 53 -7.09 -6.43 -3.88
CA TYR A 53 -5.89 -7.02 -4.45
C TYR A 53 -5.67 -8.45 -3.95
N PHE A 54 -5.67 -8.66 -2.65
CA PHE A 54 -5.51 -10.00 -2.08
C PHE A 54 -6.67 -10.95 -2.38
N ALA A 55 -7.90 -10.45 -2.49
CA ALA A 55 -9.04 -11.27 -2.90
C ALA A 55 -8.93 -11.73 -4.37
N MET A 56 -8.32 -10.90 -5.23
CA MET A 56 -8.08 -11.21 -6.65
C MET A 56 -6.83 -12.07 -6.87
N CYS A 57 -5.84 -11.97 -5.99
CA CYS A 57 -4.72 -12.90 -5.93
C CYS A 57 -5.26 -14.29 -5.53
N ARG A 58 -5.75 -15.06 -6.50
CA ARG A 58 -5.87 -16.51 -6.32
C ARG A 58 -4.47 -17.01 -5.96
N TRP A 59 -4.34 -17.59 -4.78
CA TRP A 59 -3.15 -18.28 -4.29
C TRP A 59 -2.81 -19.43 -5.27
N GLN A 60 -2.12 -19.10 -6.35
CA GLN A 60 -1.54 -20.04 -7.31
C GLN A 60 -0.12 -20.38 -6.89
#